data_AF-A0A972R678-F1
#
_entry.id   AF-A0A972R678-F1
#
_cell.length_a   1.000
_cell.length_b   1.000
_cell.length_c   1.000
_cell.angle_alpha   90.00
_cell.angle_beta   90.00
_cell.angle_gamma   90.00
#
_symmetry.space_group_name_H-M   'P 1'
#
loop_
_entity.id
_entity.type
_entity.pdbx_description
1 polymer ?
#
loop_
_entity_poly.entity_id
_entity_poly.type
_entity_poly.pdbx_seq_one_letter_code
_entity_poly.pdbx_strand_id
1 'polypeptide(L)'
;MEINGPINLAMEEKSDGTGSAIHLRFTDVFRLLNLNKQKGVLDSYLVNLRKSIDVEMKERERQGMLMVQQIVEQLYPHIVKGEIDLDEIIIIDIVQDSGINFNHFTGNA
;
A
#
# COMPACT_ATOMS: atom_id res chain seq x y z
N MET A 1 2.66 6.46 -13.48
CA MET A 1 3.58 5.40 -13.05
C MET A 1 2.73 4.30 -12.43
N GLU A 2 2.50 3.21 -13.15
CA GLU A 2 1.78 2.06 -12.59
C GLU A 2 2.76 1.28 -11.72
N ILE A 3 2.52 1.28 -10.41
CA ILE A 3 3.26 0.42 -9.49
C ILE A 3 2.67 -0.99 -9.67
N ASN A 4 3.08 -1.70 -10.72
CA ASN A 4 2.81 -3.12 -10.88
C ASN A 4 3.52 -3.86 -9.74
N GLY A 5 2.75 -4.37 -8.78
CA GLY A 5 3.26 -4.95 -7.54
C GLY A 5 2.38 -6.08 -7.01
N PRO A 6 2.73 -6.66 -5.85
CA PRO A 6 1.94 -7.73 -5.23
C PRO A 6 0.61 -7.23 -4.64
N ILE A 7 0.39 -5.92 -4.62
CA ILE A 7 -0.72 -5.25 -3.96
C ILE A 7 -1.43 -4.24 -4.87
N ASN A 8 -2.74 -4.17 -4.71
CA ASN A 8 -3.61 -3.14 -5.25
C ASN A 8 -4.16 -2.32 -4.08
N LEU A 9 -4.07 -0.99 -4.18
CA LEU A 9 -4.58 -0.06 -3.17
C LEU A 9 -5.71 0.76 -3.79
N ALA A 10 -6.85 0.80 -3.11
CA ALA A 10 -7.93 1.73 -3.39
C ALA A 10 -8.17 2.59 -2.15
N MET A 11 -8.37 3.89 -2.35
CA MET A 11 -8.70 4.79 -1.26
C MET A 11 -10.18 5.14 -1.32
N GLU A 12 -10.84 5.09 -0.18
CA GLU A 12 -12.25 5.43 -0.01
C GLU A 12 -12.37 6.58 0.99
N GLU A 13 -13.06 7.65 0.63
CA GLU A 13 -13.39 8.72 1.58
C GLU A 13 -14.59 8.29 2.42
N LYS A 14 -14.48 8.43 3.75
CA LYS A 14 -15.58 8.06 4.64
C LYS A 14 -16.72 9.05 4.47
N SER A 15 -17.94 8.53 4.37
CA SER A 15 -19.16 9.31 4.12
C SER A 15 -19.47 10.32 5.22
N ASP A 16 -18.93 10.10 6.43
CA ASP A 16 -19.09 10.96 7.60
C ASP A 16 -18.03 12.08 7.70
N GLY A 17 -17.10 12.16 6.73
CA GLY A 17 -16.03 13.15 6.69
C GLY A 17 -14.94 12.95 7.74
N THR A 18 -14.93 11.81 8.45
CA THR A 18 -14.00 11.56 9.57
C THR A 18 -12.60 11.10 9.12
N GLY A 19 -12.41 10.87 7.82
CA GLY A 19 -11.13 10.48 7.25
C GLY A 19 -11.27 9.66 5.97
N SER A 20 -10.26 8.85 5.69
CA SER A 20 -10.21 7.97 4.52
C SER A 20 -9.86 6.55 4.96
N ALA A 21 -10.24 5.56 4.17
CA ALA A 21 -9.84 4.17 4.33
C ALA A 21 -9.02 3.72 3.12
N ILE A 22 -8.01 2.90 3.36
CA ILE A 22 -7.27 2.20 2.29
C ILE A 22 -7.72 0.76 2.28
N HIS A 23 -8.17 0.33 1.10
CA HIS A 23 -8.51 -1.06 0.80
C HIS A 23 -7.33 -1.67 0.06
N LEU A 24 -6.60 -2.51 0.76
CA LEU A 24 -5.48 -3.26 0.22
C LEU A 24 -5.94 -4.66 -0.18
N ARG A 25 -5.66 -5.03 -1.43
CA ARG A 25 -5.87 -6.37 -1.98
C ARG A 25 -4.57 -6.92 -2.51
N PHE A 26 -4.30 -8.20 -2.28
CA PHE A 26 -3.21 -8.89 -2.96
C PHE A 26 -3.63 -9.28 -4.38
N THR A 27 -2.70 -9.23 -5.33
CA THR A 27 -2.97 -9.64 -6.71
C THR A 27 -3.11 -11.15 -6.82
N ASP A 28 -3.97 -11.65 -7.71
CA ASP A 28 -4.16 -13.10 -7.93
C ASP A 28 -2.84 -13.83 -8.17
N VAL A 29 -1.97 -13.22 -8.98
CA VAL A 29 -0.64 -13.77 -9.28
C VAL A 29 0.19 -13.94 -8.01
N PHE A 30 0.12 -13.00 -7.07
CA PHE A 30 0.85 -13.08 -5.79
C PHE A 30 0.22 -14.12 -4.85
N ARG A 31 -1.12 -14.16 -4.76
CA ARG A 31 -1.87 -15.09 -3.90
C ARG A 31 -1.57 -16.56 -4.23
N LEU A 32 -1.42 -16.88 -5.50
CA LEU A 32 -1.15 -18.24 -5.99
C LEU A 32 0.30 -18.71 -5.76
N LEU A 33 1.20 -17.84 -5.30
CA LEU A 33 2.58 -18.21 -5.00
C LEU A 33 2.66 -18.97 -3.67
N ASN A 34 3.65 -19.85 -3.54
CA ASN A 34 4.01 -20.39 -2.22
C ASN A 34 4.75 -19.33 -1.37
N LEU A 35 4.80 -19.56 -0.06
CA LEU A 35 5.34 -18.61 0.92
C LEU A 35 6.76 -18.13 0.60
N ASN A 36 7.65 -19.01 0.13
CA ASN A 36 9.02 -18.65 -0.25
C ASN A 36 9.05 -17.70 -1.47
N LYS A 37 8.19 -17.95 -2.46
CA LYS A 37 8.05 -17.08 -3.63
C LYS A 37 7.39 -15.75 -3.28
N GLN A 38 6.39 -15.76 -2.40
CA GLN A 38 5.76 -14.54 -1.87
C GLN A 38 6.80 -13.64 -1.19
N LYS A 39 7.64 -14.23 -0.31
CA LYS A 39 8.77 -13.52 0.30
C LYS A 39 9.68 -12.88 -0.74
N GLY A 40 10.12 -13.63 -1.74
CA GLY A 40 11.02 -13.12 -2.79
C GLY A 40 10.41 -11.97 -3.60
N VAL A 41 9.09 -12.02 -3.86
CA VAL A 41 8.37 -10.94 -4.54
C VAL A 41 8.28 -9.70 -3.64
N LEU A 42 7.94 -9.86 -2.36
CA LEU A 42 7.91 -8.74 -1.41
C LEU A 42 9.28 -8.08 -1.23
N ASP A 43 10.34 -8.88 -1.10
CA ASP A 43 11.71 -8.38 -0.99
C ASP A 43 12.06 -7.51 -2.21
N SER A 44 11.78 -8.01 -3.41
CA SER A 44 12.03 -7.29 -4.66
C SER A 44 11.18 -6.02 -4.77
N TYR A 45 9.92 -6.11 -4.35
CA TYR A 45 8.99 -4.99 -4.36
C TYR A 45 9.45 -3.86 -3.44
N LEU A 46 9.83 -4.16 -2.19
CA LEU A 46 10.35 -3.18 -1.24
C LEU A 46 11.66 -2.52 -1.72
N VAL A 47 12.56 -3.30 -2.34
CA VAL A 47 13.78 -2.76 -2.94
C VAL A 47 13.45 -1.79 -4.08
N ASN A 48 12.54 -2.16 -4.98
CA ASN A 48 12.14 -1.31 -6.10
C ASN A 48 11.42 -0.05 -5.62
N LEU A 49 10.56 -0.18 -4.61
CA LEU A 49 9.83 0.94 -4.03
C LEU A 49 10.77 1.98 -3.43
N ARG A 50 11.76 1.55 -2.64
CA ARG A 50 12.81 2.43 -2.08
C ARG A 50 13.60 3.13 -3.17
N LYS A 51 14.08 2.39 -4.17
CA LYS A 51 14.79 2.97 -5.32
C LYS A 51 13.95 4.02 -6.04
N SER A 52 12.65 3.75 -6.23
CA SER A 52 11.76 4.70 -6.86
C SER A 52 11.60 5.95 -6.01
N ILE A 53 11.41 5.82 -4.69
CA ILE A 53 11.31 6.97 -3.76
C ILE A 53 12.55 7.86 -3.85
N ASP A 54 13.75 7.29 -4.00
CA ASP A 54 15.00 8.07 -4.10
C ASP A 54 15.12 8.89 -5.39
N VAL A 55 14.28 8.62 -6.41
CA VAL A 55 14.23 9.42 -7.65
C VAL A 55 13.48 10.73 -7.42
N GLU A 56 13.81 11.77 -8.19
CA GLU A 56 13.09 13.03 -8.18
C GLU A 56 11.63 12.82 -8.67
N MET A 57 10.68 13.23 -7.85
CA MET A 57 9.24 13.13 -8.09
C MET A 57 8.52 14.22 -7.29
N LYS A 58 7.23 14.43 -7.58
CA LYS A 58 6.44 15.41 -6.82
C LYS A 58 6.33 14.95 -5.37
N GLU A 59 6.37 15.89 -4.43
CA GLU A 59 6.28 15.58 -3.00
C GLU A 59 5.06 14.72 -2.66
N ARG A 60 3.93 15.00 -3.30
CA ARG A 60 2.70 14.20 -3.13
C ARG A 60 2.86 12.74 -3.57
N GLU A 61 3.55 12.49 -4.69
CA GLU A 61 3.82 11.14 -5.18
C GLU A 61 4.76 10.41 -4.22
N ARG A 62 5.78 11.11 -3.72
CA ARG A 62 6.72 10.61 -2.70
C ARG A 62 6.00 10.20 -1.41
N GLN A 63 5.11 11.04 -0.90
CA GLN A 63 4.32 10.74 0.30
C GLN A 63 3.42 9.52 0.09
N GLY A 64 2.77 9.41 -1.06
CA GLY A 64 2.00 8.21 -1.41
C GLY A 64 2.86 6.95 -1.40
N MET A 65 4.04 6.99 -2.02
CA MET A 65 4.96 5.85 -2.05
C MET A 65 5.53 5.48 -0.67
N LEU A 66 5.83 6.47 0.18
CA LEU A 66 6.26 6.25 1.56
C LEU A 66 5.17 5.57 2.38
N MET A 67 3.90 5.96 2.21
CA MET A 67 2.77 5.31 2.86
C MET A 67 2.64 3.84 2.42
N VAL A 68 2.75 3.56 1.11
CA VAL A 68 2.77 2.18 0.61
C VAL A 68 3.91 1.37 1.23
N GLN A 69 5.10 1.97 1.32
CA GLN A 69 6.27 1.32 1.92
C GLN A 69 5.99 0.94 3.38
N GLN A 70 5.49 1.88 4.18
CA GLN A 70 5.18 1.66 5.59
C GLN A 70 4.16 0.54 5.78
N ILE A 71 3.07 0.53 5.00
CA ILE A 71 2.04 -0.51 5.06
C ILE A 71 2.65 -1.88 4.73
N VAL A 72 3.41 -1.97 3.65
CA VAL A 72 4.01 -3.25 3.21
C VAL A 72 5.02 -3.76 4.22
N GLU A 73 5.85 -2.88 4.81
CA GLU A 73 6.80 -3.23 5.85
C GLU A 73 6.11 -3.73 7.13
N GLN A 74 4.97 -3.17 7.50
CA GLN A 74 4.16 -3.64 8.63
C GLN A 74 3.54 -5.02 8.35
N LEU A 75 3.04 -5.26 7.14
CA LEU A 75 2.42 -6.53 6.76
C LEU A 75 3.44 -7.65 6.51
N TYR A 76 4.64 -7.29 6.05
CA TYR A 76 5.71 -8.23 5.68
C TYR A 76 5.93 -9.38 6.67
N PRO A 77 6.19 -9.14 7.98
CA PRO A 77 6.48 -10.23 8.92
C PRO A 77 5.34 -11.23 9.07
N HIS A 78 4.10 -10.80 8.85
CA HIS A 78 2.92 -11.65 8.95
C HIS A 78 2.69 -12.43 7.65
N ILE A 79 2.89 -11.79 6.49
CA ILE A 79 2.81 -12.46 5.19
C ILE A 79 3.85 -13.58 5.10
N VAL A 80 5.12 -13.31 5.44
CA VAL A 80 6.20 -14.31 5.30
C VAL A 80 6.12 -15.46 6.31
N LYS A 81 5.29 -15.33 7.35
CA LYS A 81 4.97 -16.41 8.29
C LYS A 81 3.70 -17.17 7.91
N GLY A 82 2.94 -16.71 6.91
CA GLY A 82 1.64 -17.26 6.54
C GLY A 82 0.56 -16.96 7.59
N GLU A 83 0.70 -15.86 8.33
CA GLU A 83 -0.26 -15.44 9.38
C GLU A 83 -1.41 -14.60 8.81
N ILE A 84 -1.34 -14.16 7.55
CA ILE A 84 -2.37 -13.39 6.86
C ILE A 84 -3.00 -14.24 5.77
N ASP A 85 -4.33 -14.26 5.72
CA ASP A 85 -5.06 -14.76 4.56
C ASP A 85 -5.00 -13.71 3.44
N LEU A 86 -4.34 -14.07 2.33
CA LEU A 86 -4.16 -13.16 1.21
C LEU A 86 -5.44 -13.00 0.37
N ASP A 87 -6.47 -13.82 0.60
CA ASP A 87 -7.77 -13.69 -0.06
C ASP A 87 -8.65 -12.58 0.52
N GLU A 88 -8.30 -12.09 1.71
CA GLU A 88 -9.04 -11.03 2.39
C GLU A 88 -8.64 -9.61 1.91
N ILE A 89 -9.57 -8.67 2.09
CA ILE A 89 -9.31 -7.24 1.89
C ILE A 89 -8.86 -6.67 3.23
N ILE A 90 -7.66 -6.10 3.27
CA ILE A 90 -7.17 -5.39 4.44
C ILE A 90 -7.69 -3.94 4.36
N ILE A 91 -8.46 -3.53 5.37
CA ILE A 91 -8.97 -2.15 5.49
C ILE A 91 -8.11 -1.42 6.52
N ILE A 92 -7.49 -0.32 6.10
CA ILE A 92 -6.65 0.52 6.95
C ILE A 92 -7.34 1.87 7.09
N ASP A 93 -7.76 2.19 8.30
CA ASP A 93 -8.36 3.49 8.61
C ASP A 93 -7.28 4.56 8.77
N ILE A 94 -7.38 5.63 7.97
CA ILE A 94 -6.60 6.84 8.14
C ILE A 94 -7.45 7.83 8.95
N VAL A 95 -7.11 7.97 10.22
CA VAL A 95 -7.64 9.03 11.06
C VAL A 95 -6.83 10.31 10.76
N GLN A 96 -7.51 11.39 10.39
CA GLN A 96 -6.87 12.71 10.31
C GLN A 96 -6.56 13.18 11.73
N ASP A 97 -5.40 12.77 12.28
CA ASP A 97 -4.77 13.56 13.32
C ASP A 97 -4.19 14.82 12.65
N SER A 98 -4.34 15.98 13.28
CA SER A 98 -4.39 17.32 12.66
C SER A 98 -3.05 17.85 12.08
N GLY A 99 -2.18 16.98 11.57
CA GLY A 99 -0.89 17.29 10.94
C GLY A 99 -0.70 16.79 9.51
N ILE A 100 -1.55 15.89 9.00
CA ILE A 100 -1.47 15.42 7.60
C ILE A 100 -2.79 15.73 6.89
N ASN A 101 -2.79 16.84 6.13
CA ASN A 101 -3.94 17.24 5.31
C ASN A 101 -4.01 16.36 4.05
N PHE A 102 -4.90 15.36 4.06
CA PHE A 102 -5.20 14.50 2.90
C PHE A 102 -6.31 15.08 1.99
N ASN A 103 -6.72 16.33 2.16
CA ASN A 103 -7.84 16.94 1.40
C ASN A 103 -7.55 17.24 -0.09
N HIS A 104 -6.66 16.49 -0.73
CA HIS A 104 -6.33 16.70 -2.14
C HIS A 104 -6.07 15.39 -2.88
N PHE A 105 -6.81 14.32 -2.58
CA PHE A 105 -6.70 13.06 -3.33
C PHE A 105 -7.77 12.89 -4.43
N THR A 106 -8.90 13.60 -4.37
CA THR A 106 -9.90 13.61 -5.46
C THR A 106 -9.70 14.82 -6.36
N GLY A 107 -8.77 14.70 -7.32
CA GLY A 107 -8.71 15.60 -8.46
C GLY A 107 -9.43 14.97 -9.64
N ASN A 108 -10.74 15.21 -9.76
CA ASN A 108 -11.46 15.09 -11.02
C ASN A 108 -11.19 16.37 -11.84
N ALA A 109 -10.54 16.23 -13.00
CA ALA A 109 -10.82 16.92 -14.26
C ALA A 109 -9.84 16.43 -15.33
#